data_AF-A0A938GQY4-F1
#
_entry.id   AF-A0A938GQY4-F1
#
_cell.length_a   1.000
_cell.length_b   1.000
_cell.length_c   1.000
_cell.angle_alpha   90.00
_cell.angle_beta   90.00
_cell.angle_gamma   90.00
#
_symmetry.space_group_name_H-M   'P 1'
#
loop_
_entity.id
_entity.type
_entity.pdbx_description
1 polymer ?
#
loop_
_entity_poly.entity_id
_entity_poly.type
_entity_poly.pdbx_seq_one_letter_code
_entity_poly.pdbx_strand_id
1 'polypeptide(L)'
;GDPGTPKPWFQTNYPGNSAYIHAVEHIAFGPDGFLYAGNGARTDAGLTTQDTYWYAGGETPITACIWRIDPKSESPALEVYAQGIRNAYGFCWNDRDEMFATENGPDTDAPEELNHIERGRHYGFPYQFANWTRKAYSKTPDPPPGLKLTLPVANLGPDGGFAGEPLYSFDPHSGPGGIVFLGNDFPEGYRGTFLMTRFGNFIRSPKDNVGFDVLQAKLRRNDAGTYEANIHQLLSPLGRPIDLHLSGRGKVYICEYSRATNSSTSYAPSGRVLELSVKPR
;
A
#
# COMPACT_ATOMS: atom_id res chain seq x y z
N GLY A 1 22.53 31.50 -1.90
CA GLY A 1 21.44 32.48 -1.90
C GLY A 1 20.40 32.02 -0.91
N ASP A 2 19.72 32.94 -0.25
CA ASP A 2 18.64 32.59 0.66
C ASP A 2 17.49 31.97 -0.14
N PRO A 3 16.96 30.79 0.24
CA PRO A 3 15.80 30.23 -0.43
C PRO A 3 14.62 31.19 -0.25
N GLY A 4 13.99 31.57 -1.37
CA GLY A 4 12.78 32.39 -1.34
C GLY A 4 11.63 31.68 -0.62
N THR A 5 10.61 32.45 -0.22
CA THR A 5 9.40 31.89 0.43
C THR A 5 8.73 30.85 -0.47
N PRO A 6 8.48 29.61 0.00
CA PRO A 6 7.76 28.61 -0.76
C PRO A 6 6.36 29.11 -1.14
N LYS A 7 5.93 28.82 -2.37
CA LYS A 7 4.56 29.05 -2.84
C LYS A 7 3.96 27.70 -3.25
N PRO A 8 2.64 27.48 -3.08
CA PRO A 8 1.99 26.29 -3.63
C PRO A 8 2.23 26.24 -5.14
N TRP A 9 2.84 25.16 -5.61
CA TRP A 9 3.03 24.88 -7.03
C TRP A 9 1.80 24.18 -7.62
N PHE A 10 1.22 23.24 -6.86
CA PHE A 10 -0.03 22.55 -7.18
C PHE A 10 -0.92 22.53 -5.95
N GLN A 11 -2.21 22.78 -6.13
CA GLN A 11 -3.21 22.68 -5.06
C GLN A 11 -4.48 22.03 -5.64
N THR A 12 -4.97 21.01 -4.95
CA THR A 12 -6.25 20.36 -5.22
C THR A 12 -6.98 20.11 -3.91
N ASN A 13 -8.27 19.81 -4.00
CA ASN A 13 -9.08 19.45 -2.83
C ASN A 13 -9.33 17.94 -2.82
N TYR A 14 -9.22 17.34 -1.64
CA TYR A 14 -9.75 16.01 -1.37
C TYR A 14 -11.17 16.17 -0.79
N PRO A 15 -12.24 15.93 -1.55
CA PRO A 15 -13.59 15.98 -0.98
C PRO A 15 -13.79 14.76 -0.07
N GLY A 16 -14.17 14.94 1.20
CA GLY A 16 -14.38 13.82 2.13
C GLY A 16 -14.67 14.26 3.57
N ASN A 17 -15.17 13.32 4.40
CA ASN A 17 -15.35 13.52 5.85
C ASN A 17 -14.22 12.81 6.60
N SER A 18 -13.55 13.50 7.53
CA SER A 18 -12.32 13.04 8.20
C SER A 18 -12.44 11.74 9.01
N ALA A 19 -13.65 11.25 9.30
CA ALA A 19 -13.82 10.14 10.23
C ALA A 19 -13.32 8.78 9.68
N TYR A 20 -13.38 8.53 8.37
CA TYR A 20 -13.10 7.21 7.77
C TYR A 20 -12.60 7.26 6.31
N ILE A 21 -11.83 8.30 5.96
CA ILE A 21 -11.24 8.49 4.62
C ILE A 21 -9.78 8.04 4.59
N HIS A 22 -9.36 7.40 3.50
CA HIS A 22 -7.94 7.25 3.15
C HIS A 22 -7.55 8.43 2.28
N ALA A 23 -6.70 9.31 2.80
CA ALA A 23 -6.40 10.60 2.19
C ALA A 23 -5.35 10.46 1.06
N VAL A 24 -4.62 11.54 0.75
CA VAL A 24 -3.44 11.41 -0.12
C VAL A 24 -2.35 10.70 0.68
N GLU A 25 -1.89 9.56 0.19
CA GLU A 25 -0.89 8.71 0.81
C GLU A 25 0.32 8.49 -0.11
N HIS A 26 1.52 8.54 0.46
CA HIS A 26 2.80 8.40 -0.22
C HIS A 26 3.04 9.36 -1.40
N ILE A 27 4.30 9.72 -1.62
CA ILE A 27 4.68 10.59 -2.73
C ILE A 27 6.10 10.25 -3.14
N ALA A 28 6.29 9.99 -4.43
CA ALA A 28 7.61 9.64 -4.95
C ALA A 28 7.74 10.05 -6.41
N PHE A 29 8.97 10.36 -6.82
CA PHE A 29 9.30 10.55 -8.22
C PHE A 29 9.54 9.18 -8.88
N GLY A 30 8.88 8.96 -10.01
CA GLY A 30 9.12 7.78 -10.83
C GLY A 30 10.41 7.88 -11.65
N PRO A 31 10.84 6.77 -12.26
CA PRO A 31 12.01 6.74 -13.14
C PRO A 31 11.84 7.58 -14.41
N ASP A 32 10.60 7.87 -14.79
CA ASP A 32 10.24 8.79 -15.89
C ASP A 32 10.34 10.28 -15.49
N GLY A 33 10.67 10.58 -14.23
CA GLY A 33 10.79 11.92 -13.70
C GLY A 33 9.45 12.59 -13.36
N PHE A 34 8.33 11.88 -13.44
CA PHE A 34 7.04 12.38 -12.99
C PHE A 34 6.87 12.19 -11.48
N LEU A 35 6.02 13.02 -10.88
CA LEU A 35 5.62 12.90 -9.48
C LEU A 35 4.39 12.01 -9.38
N TYR A 36 4.43 11.02 -8.51
CA TYR A 36 3.31 10.12 -8.24
C TYR A 36 2.85 10.29 -6.79
N ALA A 37 1.54 10.21 -6.56
CA ALA A 37 0.95 10.24 -5.23
C ALA A 37 -0.23 9.26 -5.16
N GLY A 38 -0.31 8.48 -4.10
CA GLY A 38 -1.50 7.66 -3.83
C GLY A 38 -2.62 8.56 -3.32
N ASN A 39 -3.86 8.25 -3.69
CA ASN A 39 -5.02 8.90 -3.12
C ASN A 39 -6.11 7.87 -2.84
N GLY A 40 -6.33 7.63 -1.55
CA GLY A 40 -7.17 6.55 -1.09
C GLY A 40 -8.66 6.81 -1.29
N ALA A 41 -9.41 5.77 -0.97
CA ALA A 41 -10.84 5.70 -1.07
C ALA A 41 -11.53 6.53 0.01
N ARG A 42 -12.72 7.02 -0.33
CA ARG A 42 -13.60 7.73 0.58
C ARG A 42 -14.57 6.80 1.31
N THR A 43 -14.64 5.54 0.90
CA THR A 43 -15.56 4.55 1.44
C THR A 43 -14.82 3.25 1.72
N ASP A 44 -15.35 2.44 2.62
CA ASP A 44 -14.72 1.16 2.93
C ASP A 44 -14.79 0.17 1.74
N ALA A 45 -15.92 0.15 1.03
CA ALA A 45 -16.17 -0.74 -0.12
C ALA A 45 -17.29 -0.22 -1.04
N GLY A 46 -17.25 1.08 -1.39
CA GLY A 46 -18.22 1.70 -2.30
C GLY A 46 -19.60 1.96 -1.68
N LEU A 47 -19.69 2.02 -0.35
CA LEU A 47 -20.95 2.23 0.36
C LEU A 47 -21.41 3.70 0.26
N THR A 48 -22.51 3.95 -0.46
CA THR A 48 -23.00 5.31 -0.76
C THR A 48 -24.34 5.67 -0.11
N THR A 49 -24.95 4.79 0.68
CA THR A 49 -26.22 5.09 1.37
C THR A 49 -25.98 5.77 2.71
N GLN A 50 -26.65 6.89 2.98
CA GLN A 50 -26.55 7.63 4.26
C GLN A 50 -26.84 6.77 5.50
N ASP A 51 -27.61 5.68 5.33
CA ASP A 51 -28.03 4.79 6.41
C ASP A 51 -26.90 3.87 6.93
N THR A 52 -25.72 3.90 6.31
CA THR A 52 -24.57 3.12 6.78
C THR A 52 -23.66 3.98 7.64
N TYR A 53 -23.19 3.41 8.75
CA TYR A 53 -22.15 3.99 9.60
C TYR A 53 -20.88 4.41 8.80
N TRP A 54 -20.65 3.79 7.64
CA TRP A 54 -19.47 3.93 6.77
C TRP A 54 -19.61 4.95 5.61
N TYR A 55 -20.60 5.84 5.65
CA TYR A 55 -20.87 6.78 4.54
C TYR A 55 -19.94 8.01 4.57
N ALA A 56 -19.14 8.22 3.51
CA ALA A 56 -18.34 9.44 3.31
C ALA A 56 -18.53 10.11 1.93
N GLY A 57 -19.74 10.02 1.36
CA GLY A 57 -20.12 10.78 0.16
C GLY A 57 -19.62 10.20 -1.17
N GLY A 58 -19.32 8.89 -1.19
CA GLY A 58 -18.93 8.12 -2.39
C GLY A 58 -17.56 8.45 -2.96
N GLU A 59 -17.12 7.69 -3.95
CA GLU A 59 -15.86 7.95 -4.66
C GLU A 59 -16.00 9.11 -5.67
N THR A 60 -14.87 9.73 -6.02
CA THR A 60 -14.75 10.71 -7.10
C THR A 60 -13.79 10.18 -8.18
N PRO A 61 -13.72 10.79 -9.37
CA PRO A 61 -12.76 10.37 -10.40
C PRO A 61 -11.29 10.41 -9.98
N ILE A 62 -10.95 11.06 -8.85
CA ILE A 62 -9.58 11.21 -8.37
C ILE A 62 -9.33 10.46 -7.05
N THR A 63 -10.23 9.63 -6.55
CA THR A 63 -10.04 8.83 -5.33
C THR A 63 -9.90 7.35 -5.65
N ALA A 64 -9.38 6.58 -4.69
CA ALA A 64 -9.02 5.18 -4.85
C ALA A 64 -8.11 4.94 -6.08
N CYS A 65 -7.07 5.75 -6.22
CA CYS A 65 -6.22 5.79 -7.40
C CYS A 65 -4.80 6.27 -7.09
N ILE A 66 -3.89 6.08 -8.05
CA ILE A 66 -2.56 6.70 -8.03
C ILE A 66 -2.57 7.84 -9.04
N TRP A 67 -2.18 9.02 -8.59
CA TRP A 67 -1.98 10.22 -9.41
C TRP A 67 -0.60 10.24 -10.04
N ARG A 68 -0.50 10.94 -11.17
CA ARG A 68 0.75 11.30 -11.84
C ARG A 68 0.68 12.76 -12.26
N ILE A 69 1.76 13.51 -11.99
CA ILE A 69 1.84 14.95 -12.23
C ILE A 69 3.21 15.25 -12.85
N ASP A 70 3.26 16.06 -13.91
CA ASP A 70 4.53 16.55 -14.47
C ASP A 70 5.10 17.66 -13.56
N PRO A 71 6.21 17.43 -12.84
CA PRO A 71 6.80 18.42 -11.95
C PRO A 71 7.40 19.64 -12.65
N LYS A 72 7.54 19.58 -13.99
CA LYS A 72 8.11 20.67 -14.79
C LYS A 72 7.02 21.58 -15.40
N SER A 73 5.75 21.22 -15.26
CA SER A 73 4.65 22.02 -15.80
C SER A 73 4.46 23.31 -15.00
N GLU A 74 4.35 24.44 -15.71
CA GLU A 74 3.92 25.72 -15.13
C GLU A 74 2.43 25.75 -14.79
N SER A 75 1.65 24.81 -15.33
CA SER A 75 0.23 24.60 -15.07
C SER A 75 0.00 23.13 -14.75
N PRO A 76 0.39 22.66 -13.55
CA PRO A 76 0.31 21.26 -13.19
C PRO A 76 -1.13 20.75 -13.22
N ALA A 77 -1.31 19.59 -13.86
CA ALA A 77 -2.58 18.89 -13.96
C ALA A 77 -2.42 17.47 -13.41
N LEU A 78 -3.47 17.00 -12.76
CA LEU A 78 -3.54 15.65 -12.18
C LEU A 78 -3.97 14.66 -13.26
N GLU A 79 -3.13 13.66 -13.51
CA GLU A 79 -3.44 12.48 -14.32
C GLU A 79 -3.76 11.31 -13.38
N VAL A 80 -4.85 10.57 -13.63
CA VAL A 80 -5.10 9.29 -12.96
C VAL A 80 -4.26 8.22 -13.66
N TYR A 81 -3.20 7.76 -13.01
CA TYR A 81 -2.27 6.77 -13.55
C TYR A 81 -2.85 5.36 -13.48
N ALA A 82 -3.40 4.97 -12.33
CA ALA A 82 -4.06 3.70 -12.09
C ALA A 82 -5.21 3.91 -11.10
N GLN A 83 -6.26 3.09 -11.15
CA GLN A 83 -7.49 3.28 -10.38
C GLN A 83 -8.01 1.99 -9.74
N GLY A 84 -8.99 2.11 -8.86
CA GLY A 84 -9.57 0.98 -8.15
C GLY A 84 -8.63 0.37 -7.12
N ILE A 85 -7.82 1.21 -6.47
CA ILE A 85 -6.87 0.87 -5.41
C ILE A 85 -7.38 1.55 -4.14
N ARG A 86 -7.84 0.81 -3.13
CA ARG A 86 -8.55 1.36 -1.97
C ARG A 86 -7.68 2.32 -1.15
N ASN A 87 -6.44 1.96 -0.87
CA ASN A 87 -5.52 2.77 -0.07
C ASN A 87 -4.10 2.36 -0.40
N ALA A 88 -3.48 3.05 -1.36
CA ALA A 88 -2.15 2.76 -1.90
C ALA A 88 -1.05 3.25 -0.95
N TYR A 89 -0.95 2.66 0.24
CA TYR A 89 -0.20 3.23 1.37
C TYR A 89 1.26 3.53 1.07
N GLY A 90 1.92 2.66 0.31
CA GLY A 90 3.29 2.86 -0.15
C GLY A 90 3.48 2.28 -1.54
N PHE A 91 4.41 2.84 -2.31
CA PHE A 91 4.80 2.27 -3.59
C PHE A 91 6.27 2.57 -3.91
N CYS A 92 6.88 1.71 -4.71
CA CYS A 92 8.21 1.95 -5.26
C CYS A 92 8.36 1.30 -6.63
N TRP A 93 9.48 1.57 -7.28
CA TRP A 93 9.85 0.95 -8.56
C TRP A 93 10.98 -0.05 -8.35
N ASN A 94 10.96 -1.13 -9.14
CA ASN A 94 12.10 -2.04 -9.24
C ASN A 94 13.14 -1.53 -10.26
N ASP A 95 14.19 -2.32 -10.49
CA ASP A 95 15.25 -2.07 -11.46
C ASP A 95 14.83 -2.18 -12.94
N ARG A 96 13.55 -2.47 -13.20
CA ARG A 96 12.94 -2.54 -14.54
C ARG A 96 11.87 -1.46 -14.73
N ASP A 97 11.88 -0.44 -13.88
CA ASP A 97 10.92 0.67 -13.89
C ASP A 97 9.45 0.23 -13.72
N GLU A 98 9.22 -0.94 -13.12
CA GLU A 98 7.89 -1.45 -12.81
C GLU A 98 7.49 -1.02 -11.40
N MET A 99 6.30 -0.43 -11.26
CA MET A 99 5.79 0.05 -9.98
C MET A 99 5.11 -1.08 -9.20
N PHE A 100 5.35 -1.13 -7.89
CA PHE A 100 4.65 -2.00 -6.96
C PHE A 100 4.09 -1.19 -5.80
N ALA A 101 2.84 -1.43 -5.44
CA ALA A 101 2.15 -0.74 -4.36
C ALA A 101 1.62 -1.72 -3.32
N THR A 102 1.75 -1.36 -2.05
CA THR A 102 1.00 -1.98 -0.96
C THR A 102 -0.38 -1.35 -0.87
N GLU A 103 -1.39 -2.16 -0.58
CA GLU A 103 -2.77 -1.69 -0.49
C GLU A 103 -3.48 -2.24 0.75
N ASN A 104 -4.21 -1.36 1.44
CA ASN A 104 -5.08 -1.76 2.55
C ASN A 104 -6.50 -2.08 2.07
N GLY A 105 -6.95 -3.30 2.31
CA GLY A 105 -8.27 -3.84 2.07
C GLY A 105 -9.35 -3.36 3.06
N PRO A 106 -10.60 -3.81 2.88
CA PRO A 106 -11.77 -3.34 3.61
C PRO A 106 -11.86 -3.97 5.00
N ASP A 107 -12.72 -3.41 5.85
CA ASP A 107 -12.94 -3.90 7.22
C ASP A 107 -13.57 -5.31 7.28
N THR A 108 -14.01 -5.87 6.14
CA THR A 108 -14.71 -7.17 6.03
C THR A 108 -13.81 -8.41 5.97
N ASP A 109 -12.55 -8.27 6.36
CA ASP A 109 -11.54 -9.34 6.36
C ASP A 109 -11.14 -9.83 4.94
N ALA A 110 -11.20 -8.97 3.92
CA ALA A 110 -10.54 -9.31 2.65
C ALA A 110 -9.01 -9.27 2.82
N PRO A 111 -8.25 -10.11 2.10
CA PRO A 111 -6.80 -10.04 2.12
C PRO A 111 -6.30 -8.64 1.78
N GLU A 112 -5.21 -8.22 2.42
CA GLU A 112 -4.48 -7.01 2.04
C GLU A 112 -3.65 -7.32 0.80
N GLU A 113 -3.24 -6.32 0.03
CA GLU A 113 -2.71 -6.56 -1.31
C GLU A 113 -1.29 -6.01 -1.53
N LEU A 114 -0.51 -6.71 -2.36
CA LEU A 114 0.63 -6.18 -3.10
C LEU A 114 0.26 -6.16 -4.58
N ASN A 115 0.34 -5.00 -5.22
CA ASN A 115 -0.11 -4.80 -6.59
C ASN A 115 1.06 -4.43 -7.50
N HIS A 116 1.17 -5.06 -8.67
CA HIS A 116 2.02 -4.59 -9.77
C HIS A 116 1.24 -3.52 -10.54
N ILE A 117 1.65 -2.27 -10.41
CA ILE A 117 0.90 -1.11 -10.90
C ILE A 117 1.28 -0.80 -12.36
N GLU A 118 0.28 -0.84 -13.23
CA GLU A 118 0.39 -0.51 -14.64
C GLU A 118 -0.58 0.63 -15.00
N ARG A 119 -0.13 1.52 -15.88
CA ARG A 119 -0.93 2.66 -16.33
C ARG A 119 -2.26 2.22 -16.94
N GLY A 120 -3.34 2.88 -16.54
CA GLY A 120 -4.70 2.69 -17.05
C GLY A 120 -5.42 1.43 -16.57
N ARG A 121 -4.81 0.63 -15.69
CA ARG A 121 -5.45 -0.56 -15.11
C ARG A 121 -6.39 -0.20 -13.96
N HIS A 122 -7.31 -1.13 -13.69
CA HIS A 122 -8.23 -1.07 -12.55
C HIS A 122 -7.97 -2.26 -11.62
N TYR A 123 -7.80 -2.01 -10.31
CA TYR A 123 -7.31 -3.00 -9.33
C TYR A 123 -8.40 -3.69 -8.51
N GLY A 124 -9.65 -3.27 -8.64
CA GLY A 124 -10.79 -4.03 -8.10
C GLY A 124 -11.74 -3.16 -7.31
N PHE A 125 -11.22 -2.29 -6.46
CA PHE A 125 -12.03 -1.44 -5.60
C PHE A 125 -13.00 -0.56 -6.40
N PRO A 126 -14.27 -0.41 -5.97
CA PRO A 126 -14.88 -1.03 -4.78
C PRO A 126 -15.50 -2.41 -5.03
N TYR A 127 -15.39 -2.94 -6.24
CA TYR A 127 -16.17 -4.08 -6.73
C TYR A 127 -15.62 -5.44 -6.29
N GLN A 128 -14.30 -5.59 -6.28
CA GLN A 128 -13.60 -6.82 -5.97
C GLN A 128 -12.39 -6.51 -5.10
N PHE A 129 -12.13 -7.38 -4.13
CA PHE A 129 -10.97 -7.34 -3.26
C PHE A 129 -10.24 -8.67 -3.38
N ALA A 130 -8.93 -8.62 -3.57
CA ALA A 130 -8.10 -9.78 -3.82
C ALA A 130 -8.69 -10.67 -4.93
N ASN A 131 -8.82 -11.97 -4.68
CA ASN A 131 -9.48 -12.93 -5.56
C ASN A 131 -10.91 -13.27 -5.12
N TRP A 132 -11.56 -12.45 -4.29
CA TRP A 132 -12.91 -12.74 -3.83
C TRP A 132 -13.90 -12.78 -4.98
N THR A 133 -14.70 -13.84 -5.01
CA THR A 133 -15.86 -13.98 -5.89
C THR A 133 -17.16 -13.52 -5.23
N ARG A 134 -17.06 -12.90 -4.04
CA ARG A 134 -18.18 -12.39 -3.24
C ARG A 134 -18.03 -10.89 -3.02
N LYS A 135 -19.16 -10.23 -2.78
CA LYS A 135 -19.17 -8.83 -2.35
C LYS A 135 -18.62 -8.68 -0.93
N ALA A 136 -17.86 -7.63 -0.68
CA ALA A 136 -17.41 -7.27 0.67
C ALA A 136 -18.60 -7.00 1.60
N TYR A 137 -19.58 -6.24 1.12
CA TYR A 137 -20.86 -6.02 1.78
C TYR A 137 -22.01 -6.32 0.83
N SER A 138 -23.19 -6.63 1.38
CA SER A 138 -24.40 -6.84 0.56
C SER A 138 -24.74 -5.63 -0.34
N LYS A 139 -24.39 -4.42 0.10
CA LYS A 139 -24.60 -3.16 -0.63
C LYS A 139 -23.42 -2.73 -1.52
N THR A 140 -22.32 -3.48 -1.55
CA THR A 140 -21.21 -3.19 -2.47
C THR A 140 -21.71 -3.26 -3.92
N PRO A 141 -21.40 -2.27 -4.78
CA PRO A 141 -21.86 -2.26 -6.17
C PRO A 141 -21.23 -3.38 -6.97
N ASP A 142 -21.89 -3.78 -8.06
CA ASP A 142 -21.31 -4.68 -9.05
C ASP A 142 -20.37 -3.93 -9.99
N PRO A 143 -19.33 -4.59 -10.54
CA PRO A 143 -18.45 -3.96 -11.52
C PRO A 143 -19.24 -3.59 -12.79
N PRO A 144 -18.97 -2.42 -13.40
CA PRO A 144 -19.54 -2.07 -14.69
C PRO A 144 -19.31 -3.15 -15.74
N PRO A 145 -20.27 -3.42 -16.64
CA PRO A 145 -20.09 -4.40 -17.69
C PRO A 145 -18.83 -4.16 -18.52
N GLY A 146 -18.01 -5.19 -18.68
CA GLY A 146 -16.78 -5.15 -19.48
C GLY A 146 -15.56 -4.53 -18.78
N LEU A 147 -15.67 -4.10 -17.51
CA LEU A 147 -14.52 -3.64 -16.74
C LEU A 147 -13.53 -4.79 -16.53
N LYS A 148 -12.27 -4.59 -16.93
CA LYS A 148 -11.19 -5.54 -16.72
C LYS A 148 -10.49 -5.23 -15.40
N LEU A 149 -10.60 -6.16 -14.46
CA LEU A 149 -9.95 -6.08 -13.16
C LEU A 149 -8.58 -6.75 -13.19
N THR A 150 -7.64 -6.20 -12.43
CA THR A 150 -6.26 -6.69 -12.29
C THR A 150 -6.13 -7.33 -10.93
N LEU A 151 -5.67 -8.58 -10.88
CA LEU A 151 -5.46 -9.28 -9.62
C LEU A 151 -4.14 -8.84 -8.97
N PRO A 152 -4.07 -8.83 -7.63
CA PRO A 152 -2.82 -8.58 -6.92
C PRO A 152 -1.84 -9.75 -7.06
N VAL A 153 -0.61 -9.53 -6.61
CA VAL A 153 0.47 -10.52 -6.60
C VAL A 153 0.10 -11.68 -5.67
N ALA A 154 0.15 -12.91 -6.17
CA ALA A 154 -0.08 -14.09 -5.34
C ALA A 154 1.07 -14.29 -4.33
N ASN A 155 0.76 -14.50 -3.05
CA ASN A 155 1.69 -14.88 -2.01
C ASN A 155 1.76 -16.41 -1.88
N LEU A 156 2.93 -16.96 -2.20
CA LEU A 156 3.25 -18.39 -2.15
C LEU A 156 3.90 -18.82 -0.83
N GLY A 157 3.92 -17.94 0.16
CA GLY A 157 4.44 -18.19 1.50
C GLY A 157 5.97 -18.18 1.61
N PRO A 158 6.49 -18.65 2.78
CA PRO A 158 5.72 -19.23 3.89
C PRO A 158 5.02 -18.21 4.80
N ASP A 159 5.38 -16.92 4.74
CA ASP A 159 4.89 -15.90 5.66
C ASP A 159 3.88 -14.94 5.01
N GLY A 160 3.48 -13.89 5.73
CA GLY A 160 2.50 -12.92 5.25
C GLY A 160 1.08 -13.47 5.20
N GLY A 161 0.75 -14.48 6.01
CA GLY A 161 -0.62 -15.02 6.11
C GLY A 161 -0.90 -16.26 5.27
N PHE A 162 0.12 -16.76 4.58
CA PHE A 162 0.04 -18.04 3.91
C PHE A 162 -0.31 -19.18 4.90
N ALA A 163 -1.29 -19.99 4.53
CA ALA A 163 -1.81 -21.08 5.37
C ALA A 163 -1.89 -22.42 4.60
N GLY A 164 -1.05 -22.60 3.58
CA GLY A 164 -1.02 -23.80 2.72
C GLY A 164 -1.56 -23.57 1.32
N GLU A 165 -2.29 -22.48 1.08
CA GLU A 165 -2.80 -22.07 -0.22
C GLU A 165 -2.45 -20.61 -0.51
N PRO A 166 -2.23 -20.22 -1.79
CA PRO A 166 -1.89 -18.85 -2.13
C PRO A 166 -2.91 -17.82 -1.63
N LEU A 167 -2.39 -16.81 -0.92
CA LEU A 167 -3.14 -15.63 -0.51
C LEU A 167 -2.86 -14.49 -1.50
N TYR A 168 -3.73 -13.49 -1.58
CA TYR A 168 -3.65 -12.41 -2.55
C TYR A 168 -3.72 -11.05 -1.84
N SER A 169 -2.75 -10.65 -1.02
CA SER A 169 -1.37 -11.15 -0.82
C SER A 169 -1.00 -11.32 0.66
N PHE A 170 -1.64 -10.58 1.57
CA PHE A 170 -1.33 -10.63 3.00
C PHE A 170 -2.56 -10.88 3.88
N ASP A 171 -2.32 -11.32 5.11
CA ASP A 171 -3.39 -11.46 6.11
C ASP A 171 -4.25 -10.18 6.17
N PRO A 172 -5.59 -10.32 6.25
CA PRO A 172 -6.49 -9.20 6.50
C PRO A 172 -6.08 -8.39 7.73
N HIS A 173 -6.25 -7.07 7.65
CA HIS A 173 -5.94 -6.08 8.71
C HIS A 173 -4.48 -6.01 9.12
N SER A 174 -3.57 -6.61 8.35
CA SER A 174 -2.13 -6.50 8.65
C SER A 174 -1.58 -5.10 8.36
N GLY A 175 -2.30 -4.29 7.59
CA GLY A 175 -1.95 -2.90 7.30
C GLY A 175 -0.59 -2.77 6.61
N PRO A 176 -0.38 -3.34 5.40
CA PRO A 176 0.87 -3.16 4.68
C PRO A 176 1.13 -1.66 4.44
N GLY A 177 2.35 -1.22 4.77
CA GLY A 177 2.76 0.17 4.76
C GLY A 177 3.81 0.45 3.70
N GLY A 178 4.83 1.25 4.03
CA GLY A 178 5.91 1.57 3.11
C GLY A 178 6.60 0.34 2.51
N ILE A 179 7.06 0.48 1.27
CA ILE A 179 7.72 -0.57 0.49
C ILE A 179 8.95 0.00 -0.22
N VAL A 180 10.05 -0.75 -0.22
CA VAL A 180 11.29 -0.38 -0.91
C VAL A 180 11.84 -1.57 -1.71
N PHE A 181 12.44 -1.28 -2.85
CA PHE A 181 13.17 -2.27 -3.66
C PHE A 181 14.66 -2.27 -3.31
N LEU A 182 15.22 -3.45 -3.02
CA LEU A 182 16.62 -3.60 -2.62
C LEU A 182 17.53 -3.76 -3.83
N GLY A 183 18.31 -2.71 -4.11
CA GLY A 183 19.21 -2.65 -5.25
C GLY A 183 20.54 -3.38 -5.07
N ASN A 184 21.50 -3.01 -5.92
CA ASN A 184 22.82 -3.66 -6.02
C ASN A 184 23.76 -3.41 -4.83
N ASP A 185 23.37 -2.56 -3.89
CA ASP A 185 24.11 -2.30 -2.65
C ASP A 185 23.75 -3.27 -1.52
N PHE A 186 22.80 -4.19 -1.74
CA PHE A 186 22.43 -5.25 -0.80
C PHE A 186 23.08 -6.61 -1.17
N PRO A 187 23.29 -7.50 -0.17
CA PRO A 187 23.90 -8.81 -0.39
C PRO A 187 23.00 -9.75 -1.21
N GLU A 188 23.60 -10.84 -1.69
CA GLU A 188 22.87 -11.95 -2.28
C GLU A 188 21.75 -12.44 -1.32
N GLY A 189 20.62 -12.84 -1.90
CA GLY A 189 19.40 -13.18 -1.15
C GLY A 189 18.50 -11.98 -0.84
N TYR A 190 19.04 -10.75 -0.79
CA TYR A 190 18.28 -9.52 -0.58
C TYR A 190 18.18 -8.65 -1.84
N ARG A 191 19.27 -8.57 -2.61
CA ARG A 191 19.29 -7.87 -3.89
C ARG A 191 18.17 -8.37 -4.82
N GLY A 192 17.43 -7.44 -5.43
CA GLY A 192 16.32 -7.74 -6.32
C GLY A 192 15.02 -8.13 -5.61
N THR A 193 14.93 -7.94 -4.29
CA THR A 193 13.72 -8.21 -3.49
C THR A 193 13.13 -6.91 -2.96
N PHE A 194 11.91 -6.98 -2.44
CA PHE A 194 11.27 -5.85 -1.76
C PHE A 194 11.30 -6.06 -0.26
N LEU A 195 11.42 -4.97 0.51
CA LEU A 195 11.01 -4.94 1.90
C LEU A 195 9.75 -4.11 2.03
N MET A 196 8.84 -4.54 2.90
CA MET A 196 7.63 -3.79 3.23
C MET A 196 7.29 -3.92 4.70
N THR A 197 6.73 -2.86 5.28
CA THR A 197 6.21 -2.91 6.64
C THR A 197 4.81 -3.50 6.66
N ARG A 198 4.43 -4.14 7.77
CA ARG A 198 3.03 -4.34 8.14
C ARG A 198 2.78 -3.65 9.46
N PHE A 199 1.99 -2.59 9.40
CA PHE A 199 1.68 -1.71 10.51
C PHE A 199 1.01 -2.44 11.69
N GLY A 200 0.22 -3.46 11.37
CA GLY A 200 -0.47 -4.34 12.30
C GLY A 200 -1.90 -3.91 12.64
N ASN A 201 -2.74 -4.87 13.04
CA ASN A 201 -4.17 -4.63 13.13
C ASN A 201 -4.56 -3.53 14.12
N PHE A 202 -5.50 -2.68 13.68
CA PHE A 202 -6.13 -1.63 14.51
C PHE A 202 -7.53 -2.00 14.99
N ILE A 203 -8.21 -2.85 14.23
CA ILE A 203 -9.50 -3.40 14.58
C ILE A 203 -9.33 -4.78 15.20
N ARG A 204 -10.30 -5.18 16.02
CA ARG A 204 -10.36 -6.57 16.49
C ARG A 204 -10.75 -7.44 15.30
N SER A 205 -9.94 -8.45 15.03
CA SER A 205 -10.20 -9.44 13.99
C SER A 205 -10.21 -10.84 14.60
N PRO A 206 -10.71 -11.87 13.90
CA PRO A 206 -10.65 -13.25 14.37
C PRO A 206 -9.22 -13.73 14.66
N LYS A 207 -8.19 -13.13 14.03
CA LYS A 207 -6.78 -13.30 14.38
C LYS A 207 -6.27 -12.05 15.11
N ASP A 208 -6.01 -12.18 16.40
CA ASP A 208 -5.34 -11.12 17.15
C ASP A 208 -3.83 -11.09 16.82
N ASN A 209 -3.26 -9.89 16.64
CA ASN A 209 -1.83 -9.63 16.41
C ASN A 209 -1.29 -10.01 15.02
N VAL A 210 -1.96 -9.57 13.97
CA VAL A 210 -1.48 -9.71 12.59
C VAL A 210 -0.69 -8.48 12.19
N GLY A 211 0.47 -8.66 11.52
CA GLY A 211 1.36 -7.59 11.08
C GLY A 211 2.49 -7.35 12.09
N PHE A 212 2.78 -6.09 12.40
CA PHE A 212 3.81 -5.70 13.37
C PHE A 212 5.22 -6.18 13.00
N ASP A 213 5.52 -6.18 11.72
CA ASP A 213 6.76 -6.75 11.19
C ASP A 213 7.24 -6.04 9.91
N VAL A 214 8.41 -6.47 9.45
CA VAL A 214 8.89 -6.21 8.10
C VAL A 214 8.94 -7.54 7.36
N LEU A 215 8.35 -7.57 6.17
CA LEU A 215 8.40 -8.70 5.24
C LEU A 215 9.45 -8.45 4.17
N GLN A 216 10.08 -9.53 3.72
CA GLN A 216 10.84 -9.60 2.49
C GLN A 216 10.01 -10.32 1.42
N ALA A 217 9.89 -9.72 0.24
CA ALA A 217 9.20 -10.30 -0.90
C ALA A 217 10.14 -10.53 -2.08
N LYS A 218 10.31 -11.79 -2.49
CA LYS A 218 11.01 -12.16 -3.71
C LYS A 218 9.98 -12.48 -4.78
N LEU A 219 9.92 -11.63 -5.81
CA LEU A 219 8.95 -11.75 -6.89
C LEU A 219 9.53 -12.49 -8.09
N ARG A 220 8.67 -13.26 -8.76
CA ARG A 220 8.93 -13.85 -10.08
C ARG A 220 7.68 -13.76 -10.94
N ARG A 221 7.84 -13.83 -12.26
CA ARG A 221 6.70 -14.02 -13.17
C ARG A 221 6.44 -15.51 -13.33
N ASN A 222 5.17 -15.92 -13.32
CA ASN A 222 4.75 -17.26 -13.69
C ASN A 222 4.67 -17.43 -15.23
N ASP A 223 4.24 -18.59 -15.69
CA ASP A 223 4.12 -18.90 -17.13
C ASP A 223 3.11 -18.00 -17.87
N ALA A 224 2.14 -17.42 -17.14
CA ALA A 224 1.20 -16.45 -17.67
C ALA A 224 1.75 -15.00 -17.68
N GLY A 225 2.99 -14.82 -17.23
CA GLY A 225 3.65 -13.52 -17.15
C GLY A 225 3.19 -12.66 -15.96
N THR A 226 2.37 -13.16 -15.04
CA THR A 226 1.91 -12.41 -13.86
C THR A 226 2.86 -12.61 -12.69
N TYR A 227 3.00 -11.59 -11.83
CA TYR A 227 3.84 -11.68 -10.65
C TYR A 227 3.23 -12.57 -9.57
N GLU A 228 4.10 -13.36 -8.95
CA GLU A 228 3.88 -14.10 -7.71
C GLU A 228 5.10 -13.92 -6.80
N ALA A 229 4.90 -14.02 -5.49
CA ALA A 229 5.90 -13.70 -4.49
C ALA A 229 6.11 -14.85 -3.51
N ASN A 230 7.37 -15.12 -3.19
CA ASN A 230 7.75 -15.79 -1.96
C ASN A 230 7.97 -14.74 -0.89
N ILE A 231 7.26 -14.88 0.24
CA ILE A 231 7.20 -13.90 1.32
C ILE A 231 7.80 -14.50 2.58
N HIS A 232 8.77 -13.81 3.17
CA HIS A 232 9.41 -14.18 4.43
C HIS A 232 9.32 -13.06 5.46
N GLN A 233 9.06 -13.41 6.72
CA GLN A 233 9.14 -12.45 7.82
C GLN A 233 10.62 -12.16 8.15
N LEU A 234 11.05 -10.92 7.95
CA LEU A 234 12.43 -10.51 8.16
C LEU A 234 12.67 -10.04 9.59
N LEU A 235 11.78 -9.20 10.12
CA LEU A 235 11.95 -8.58 11.44
C LEU A 235 10.63 -8.50 12.18
N SER A 236 10.58 -9.08 13.38
CA SER A 236 9.42 -9.12 14.28
C SER A 236 9.87 -9.44 15.71
N PRO A 237 9.13 -9.04 16.76
CA PRO A 237 8.01 -8.11 16.71
C PRO A 237 8.50 -6.65 16.64
N LEU A 238 7.75 -5.83 15.92
CA LEU A 238 7.86 -4.38 15.93
C LEU A 238 6.65 -3.76 16.65
N GLY A 239 6.76 -2.47 16.92
CA GLY A 239 5.71 -1.62 17.47
C GLY A 239 4.61 -1.41 16.44
N ARG A 240 4.76 -0.45 15.53
CA ARG A 240 3.83 -0.21 14.40
C ARG A 240 4.60 0.39 13.23
N PRO A 241 5.32 -0.44 12.45
CA PRO A 241 6.20 0.04 11.38
C PRO A 241 5.36 0.63 10.24
N ILE A 242 5.59 1.89 9.91
CA ILE A 242 4.76 2.65 8.97
C ILE A 242 5.43 2.83 7.61
N ASP A 243 6.76 2.98 7.60
CA ASP A 243 7.51 3.26 6.36
C ASP A 243 8.96 2.78 6.42
N LEU A 244 9.57 2.63 5.24
CA LEU A 244 10.95 2.22 5.01
C LEU A 244 11.66 3.24 4.14
N HIS A 245 12.89 3.61 4.50
CA HIS A 245 13.71 4.50 3.70
C HIS A 245 15.08 3.91 3.42
N LEU A 246 15.46 3.85 2.14
CA LEU A 246 16.80 3.44 1.73
C LEU A 246 17.80 4.57 1.97
N SER A 247 18.84 4.29 2.75
CA SER A 247 19.95 5.24 2.99
C SER A 247 21.16 4.96 2.09
N GLY A 248 21.08 3.90 1.28
CA GLY A 248 22.18 3.36 0.48
C GLY A 248 23.19 2.57 1.32
N ARG A 249 24.09 1.85 0.63
CA ARG A 249 25.14 0.98 1.24
C ARG A 249 24.56 -0.16 2.07
N GLY A 250 23.46 -0.75 1.63
CA GLY A 250 22.83 -1.87 2.34
C GLY A 250 22.21 -1.46 3.67
N LYS A 251 21.72 -0.22 3.77
CA LYS A 251 21.03 0.33 4.95
C LYS A 251 19.60 0.70 4.64
N VAL A 252 18.71 0.36 5.57
CA VAL A 252 17.29 0.71 5.56
C VAL A 252 16.92 1.31 6.91
N TYR A 253 16.25 2.46 6.91
CA TYR A 253 15.61 3.00 8.10
C TYR A 253 14.16 2.55 8.14
N ILE A 254 13.70 2.14 9.33
CA ILE A 254 12.31 1.75 9.59
C ILE A 254 11.72 2.79 10.52
N CYS A 255 10.66 3.46 10.08
CA CYS A 255 9.92 4.40 10.91
C CYS A 255 8.77 3.67 11.62
N GLU A 256 8.65 3.85 12.93
CA GLU A 256 7.57 3.29 13.72
C GLU A 256 6.68 4.36 14.34
N TYR A 257 5.38 4.15 14.16
CA TYR A 257 4.36 5.03 14.68
C TYR A 257 4.19 4.89 16.19
N SER A 258 3.96 6.03 16.84
CA SER A 258 3.81 6.17 18.29
C SER A 258 2.44 5.70 18.78
N ARG A 259 2.14 4.40 18.72
CA ARG A 259 0.90 3.82 19.26
C ARG A 259 1.11 2.39 19.69
N ALA A 260 0.42 1.99 20.76
CA ALA A 260 0.53 0.63 21.28
C ALA A 260 0.07 -0.43 20.28
N THR A 261 0.70 -1.60 20.35
CA THR A 261 0.39 -2.76 19.51
C THR A 261 -0.97 -3.37 19.81
N ASN A 262 -1.45 -3.26 21.05
CA ASN A 262 -2.80 -3.70 21.41
C ASN A 262 -3.83 -2.57 21.23
N SER A 263 -5.06 -2.92 20.87
CA SER A 263 -6.15 -1.97 20.67
C SER A 263 -6.80 -1.48 21.98
N SER A 264 -6.32 -1.93 23.14
CA SER A 264 -6.93 -1.69 24.46
C SER A 264 -6.17 -0.68 25.33
N THR A 265 -4.96 -0.29 24.95
CA THR A 265 -4.15 0.67 25.69
C THR A 265 -4.23 2.07 25.10
N SER A 266 -4.32 3.06 25.97
CA SER A 266 -4.43 4.49 25.62
C SER A 266 -3.07 5.21 25.56
N TYR A 267 -1.97 4.52 25.88
CA TYR A 267 -0.63 5.12 25.89
C TYR A 267 0.03 5.01 24.50
N ALA A 268 0.56 6.13 24.03
CA ALA A 268 1.37 6.24 22.82
C ALA A 268 2.86 6.20 23.21
N PRO A 269 3.60 5.11 22.95
CA PRO A 269 5.05 5.13 23.08
C PRO A 269 5.65 6.15 22.11
N SER A 270 6.83 6.70 22.39
CA SER A 270 7.52 7.54 21.41
C SER A 270 7.74 6.79 20.10
N GLY A 271 7.54 7.48 18.98
CA GLY A 271 7.91 6.93 17.68
C GLY A 271 9.40 6.60 17.64
N ARG A 272 9.76 5.57 16.87
CA ARG A 272 11.15 5.10 16.75
C ARG A 272 11.61 5.16 15.31
N VAL A 273 12.90 5.37 15.11
CA VAL A 273 13.58 5.11 13.84
C VAL A 273 14.61 4.03 14.11
N LEU A 274 14.46 2.89 13.45
CA LEU A 274 15.38 1.76 13.54
C LEU A 274 16.29 1.75 12.31
N GLU A 275 17.58 1.44 12.47
CA GLU A 275 18.47 1.16 11.35
C GLU A 275 18.62 -0.36 11.20
N LEU A 276 18.26 -0.88 10.02
CA LEU A 276 18.64 -2.20 9.56
C LEU A 276 19.82 -2.06 8.61
N SER A 277 20.97 -2.64 8.95
CA SER A 277 22.19 -2.54 8.15
C SER A 277 22.84 -3.90 7.93
N VAL A 278 23.39 -4.07 6.73
CA VAL A 278 24.26 -5.22 6.41
C VAL A 278 25.52 -5.11 7.27
N LYS A 279 25.85 -6.16 8.02
CA LYS A 279 27.08 -6.19 8.80
C LYS A 279 28.29 -6.09 7.85
N PRO A 280 29.24 -5.16 8.11
CA PRO A 280 30.53 -5.19 7.42
C PRO A 280 31.20 -6.54 7.64
N ARG A 281 31.83 -7.08 6.58
CA ARG A 281 32.72 -8.23 6.72
C ARG A 281 34.04 -7.82 7.34
#